data_AF-A0A8F5C0Y9-F1
#
_entry.id   AF-A0A8F5C0Y9-F1
#
_cell.length_a   1.000
_cell.length_b   1.000
_cell.length_c   1.000
_cell.angle_alpha   90.00
_cell.angle_beta   90.00
_cell.angle_gamma   90.00
#
_symmetry.space_group_name_H-M   'P 1'
#
loop_
_entity.id
_entity.type
_entity.pdbx_description
1 polymer ?
#
loop_
_entity_poly.entity_id
_entity_poly.type
_entity_poly.pdbx_seq_one_letter_code
_entity_poly.pdbx_strand_id
1 'polypeptide(L)'
;MKLIVIRFTSPFKIAERENYIDAITLYRAFIKALSLLGESFDEIKNGEVKFSSMFPIVNNKLYLKIPFKTIQCDSRDMEKELKKIEYIDVGILEEVEPPYRLECRGNEKYAKGINGKEIKLESNYLSSYGDTIVEYKNRMDRLVNSADIYATPSFMPKHEMGFLSTNWNDKLDKALRLLEKLGIGKDRNLGYGRFTVKEIKDYNLSFPEKRQYKYVTGRAYTEHEFLAERLDKVQILGGDISPILFNTLILLPIGSLAKNVKRLLLEKENNIVIIDPILL
;
A
#
# COMPACT_ATOMS: atom_id res chain seq x y z
N MET A 1 14.15 -2.69 -11.01
CA MET A 1 12.73 -2.81 -10.59
C MET A 1 11.91 -1.87 -11.46
N LYS A 2 10.61 -2.11 -11.66
CA LYS A 2 9.75 -1.14 -12.36
C LYS A 2 8.90 -0.35 -11.36
N LEU A 3 8.66 0.92 -11.65
CA LEU A 3 7.63 1.75 -11.03
C LEU A 3 6.48 1.92 -12.03
N ILE A 4 5.29 1.49 -11.63
CA ILE A 4 4.06 1.61 -12.40
C ILE A 4 3.25 2.75 -11.78
N VAL A 5 3.05 3.82 -12.55
CA VAL A 5 2.30 5.01 -12.13
C VAL A 5 0.91 4.98 -12.77
N ILE A 6 -0.11 5.13 -11.95
CA ILE A 6 -1.51 5.19 -12.35
C ILE A 6 -2.19 6.43 -11.78
N ARG A 7 -3.27 6.85 -12.44
CA ARG A 7 -4.17 7.88 -11.93
C ARG A 7 -5.57 7.32 -11.79
N PHE A 8 -6.09 7.31 -10.57
CA PHE A 8 -7.48 6.94 -10.31
C PHE A 8 -8.42 7.93 -10.98
N THR A 9 -9.41 7.41 -11.71
CA THR A 9 -10.49 8.18 -12.36
C THR A 9 -11.80 8.08 -11.59
N SER A 10 -11.84 7.20 -10.58
CA SER A 10 -12.96 6.97 -9.67
C SER A 10 -12.39 6.63 -8.29
N PRO A 11 -13.14 6.87 -7.20
CA PRO A 11 -12.71 6.43 -5.87
C PRO A 11 -12.60 4.90 -5.83
N PHE A 12 -11.75 4.36 -4.98
CA PHE A 12 -11.64 2.92 -4.76
C PHE A 12 -12.24 2.51 -3.40
N LYS A 13 -12.55 1.21 -3.27
CA LYS A 13 -13.02 0.58 -2.02
C LYS A 13 -12.26 -0.73 -1.81
N ILE A 14 -11.66 -0.93 -0.63
CA ILE A 14 -10.93 -2.17 -0.31
C ILE A 14 -11.63 -2.91 0.82
N ALA A 15 -11.41 -2.49 2.06
CA ALA A 15 -12.17 -2.89 3.23
C ALA A 15 -12.67 -1.65 3.97
N GLU A 16 -13.50 -1.84 4.99
CA GLU A 16 -13.96 -0.72 5.81
C GLU A 16 -12.76 0.02 6.40
N ARG A 17 -12.71 1.34 6.20
CA ARG A 17 -11.66 2.24 6.69
C ARG A 17 -10.26 2.00 6.12
N GLU A 18 -10.11 1.15 5.09
CA GLU A 18 -8.84 1.04 4.36
C GLU A 18 -8.78 2.08 3.24
N ASN A 19 -7.92 3.06 3.44
CA ASN A 19 -7.66 4.16 2.52
C ASN A 19 -6.40 3.92 1.68
N TYR A 20 -5.98 2.67 1.43
CA TYR A 20 -4.81 2.33 0.64
C TYR A 20 -4.97 0.98 -0.04
N ILE A 21 -4.18 0.73 -1.08
CA ILE A 21 -4.18 -0.53 -1.83
C ILE A 21 -2.91 -1.30 -1.47
N ASP A 22 -3.10 -2.33 -0.65
CA ASP A 22 -2.02 -3.22 -0.20
C ASP A 22 -1.49 -4.14 -1.31
N ALA A 23 -0.24 -4.59 -1.19
CA ALA A 23 0.37 -5.59 -2.07
C ALA A 23 -0.49 -6.87 -2.21
N ILE A 24 -1.13 -7.35 -1.14
CA ILE A 24 -2.04 -8.51 -1.18
C ILE A 24 -3.20 -8.26 -2.15
N THR A 25 -3.73 -7.04 -2.18
CA THR A 25 -4.81 -6.65 -3.11
C THR A 25 -4.31 -6.66 -4.55
N LEU A 26 -3.11 -6.15 -4.79
CA LEU A 26 -2.51 -6.17 -6.13
C LEU A 26 -2.27 -7.59 -6.61
N TYR A 27 -1.69 -8.47 -5.79
CA TYR A 27 -1.54 -9.88 -6.14
C TYR A 27 -2.86 -10.51 -6.58
N ARG A 28 -3.92 -10.31 -5.80
CA ARG A 28 -5.26 -10.83 -6.13
C ARG A 28 -5.81 -10.23 -7.43
N ALA A 29 -5.61 -8.94 -7.65
CA ALA A 29 -6.06 -8.27 -8.87
C ALA A 29 -5.34 -8.82 -10.11
N PHE A 30 -4.01 -8.96 -10.06
CA PHE A 30 -3.21 -9.48 -11.17
C PHE A 30 -3.48 -10.97 -11.44
N ILE A 31 -3.53 -11.82 -10.41
CA ILE A 31 -3.86 -13.25 -10.56
C ILE A 31 -5.22 -13.41 -11.25
N LYS A 32 -6.22 -12.61 -10.83
CA LYS A 32 -7.54 -12.62 -11.46
C LYS A 32 -7.46 -12.17 -12.92
N ALA A 33 -6.80 -11.06 -13.20
CA ALA A 33 -6.70 -10.53 -14.55
C ALA A 33 -5.99 -11.50 -15.49
N LEU A 34 -4.88 -12.11 -15.06
CA LEU A 34 -4.17 -13.15 -15.81
C LEU A 34 -5.06 -14.38 -16.06
N SER A 35 -5.77 -14.83 -15.02
CA SER A 35 -6.73 -15.95 -15.14
C SER A 35 -7.84 -15.67 -16.16
N LEU A 36 -8.37 -14.44 -16.20
CA LEU A 36 -9.37 -14.01 -17.19
C LEU A 36 -8.80 -13.92 -18.62
N LEU A 37 -7.51 -13.63 -18.75
CA LEU A 37 -6.80 -13.62 -20.04
C LEU A 37 -6.37 -15.02 -20.49
N GLY A 38 -6.55 -16.05 -19.66
CA GLY A 38 -6.03 -17.40 -19.93
C GLY A 38 -4.50 -17.50 -19.81
N GLU A 39 -3.86 -16.54 -19.16
CA GLU A 39 -2.41 -16.49 -18.96
C GLU A 39 -2.03 -17.16 -17.63
N SER A 40 -0.91 -17.90 -17.62
CA SER A 40 -0.33 -18.42 -16.37
C SER A 40 0.17 -17.28 -15.47
N PHE A 41 0.09 -17.50 -14.16
CA PHE A 41 0.60 -16.62 -13.11
C PHE A 41 1.65 -17.33 -12.23
N ASP A 42 2.33 -18.35 -12.75
CA ASP A 42 3.31 -19.14 -11.99
C ASP A 42 4.48 -18.29 -11.46
N GLU A 43 4.94 -17.29 -12.20
CA GLU A 43 6.00 -16.37 -11.77
C GLU A 43 5.57 -15.58 -10.51
N ILE A 44 4.30 -15.22 -10.42
CA ILE A 44 3.71 -14.63 -9.22
C ILE A 44 3.68 -15.68 -8.10
N LYS A 45 3.25 -16.91 -8.37
CA LYS A 45 3.12 -18.01 -7.39
C LYS A 45 4.48 -18.45 -6.82
N ASN A 46 5.53 -18.44 -7.63
CA ASN A 46 6.90 -18.82 -7.27
C ASN A 46 7.69 -17.68 -6.61
N GLY A 47 7.18 -16.45 -6.69
CA GLY A 47 7.76 -15.27 -6.04
C GLY A 47 8.86 -14.57 -6.83
N GLU A 48 8.94 -14.85 -8.13
CA GLU A 48 9.78 -14.12 -9.08
C GLU A 48 9.21 -12.71 -9.31
N VAL A 49 7.88 -12.61 -9.35
CA VAL A 49 7.16 -11.33 -9.39
C VAL A 49 6.68 -10.97 -8.00
N LYS A 50 7.12 -9.80 -7.53
CA LYS A 50 6.68 -9.17 -6.29
C LYS A 50 6.08 -7.81 -6.55
N PHE A 51 5.14 -7.42 -5.69
CA PHE A 51 4.53 -6.10 -5.71
C PHE A 51 4.78 -5.39 -4.38
N SER A 52 4.98 -4.07 -4.42
CA SER A 52 4.76 -3.22 -3.25
C SER A 52 3.29 -2.89 -3.12
N SER A 53 2.88 -2.26 -2.01
CA SER A 53 1.61 -1.52 -1.99
C SER A 53 1.65 -0.31 -2.91
N MET A 54 0.49 0.32 -3.10
CA MET A 54 0.40 1.58 -3.81
C MET A 54 0.69 2.76 -2.89
N PHE A 55 1.46 3.71 -3.40
CA PHE A 55 1.95 4.89 -2.70
C PHE A 55 1.74 6.14 -3.53
N PRO A 56 1.55 7.32 -2.92
CA PRO A 56 1.40 8.56 -3.67
C PRO A 56 2.68 8.95 -4.44
N ILE A 57 2.48 9.51 -5.64
CA ILE A 57 3.49 10.19 -6.44
C ILE A 57 3.19 11.69 -6.42
N VAL A 58 4.07 12.48 -5.83
CA VAL A 58 3.95 13.95 -5.77
C VAL A 58 5.16 14.58 -6.42
N ASN A 59 4.94 15.44 -7.41
CA ASN A 59 6.01 16.09 -8.19
C ASN A 59 7.04 15.08 -8.73
N ASN A 60 6.56 13.98 -9.33
CA ASN A 60 7.36 12.86 -9.85
C ASN A 60 8.19 12.08 -8.81
N LYS A 61 7.97 12.29 -7.52
CA LYS A 61 8.64 11.56 -6.46
C LYS A 61 7.70 10.58 -5.76
N LEU A 62 8.20 9.40 -5.43
CA LEU A 62 7.47 8.37 -4.68
C LEU A 62 7.47 8.70 -3.20
N TYR A 63 6.30 8.71 -2.58
CA TYR A 63 6.13 8.97 -1.15
C TYR A 63 5.74 7.70 -0.42
N LEU A 64 6.64 7.15 0.39
CA LEU A 64 6.40 5.95 1.16
C LEU A 64 5.74 6.28 2.50
N LYS A 65 4.96 5.34 3.03
CA LYS A 65 4.46 5.47 4.41
C LYS A 65 5.64 5.56 5.35
N ILE A 66 5.65 6.54 6.24
CA ILE A 66 6.78 6.80 7.13
C ILE A 66 7.11 5.52 7.93
N PRO A 67 8.39 5.11 7.96
CA PRO A 67 8.84 3.98 8.76
C PRO A 67 8.58 4.18 10.26
N PHE A 68 8.80 3.12 11.05
CA PHE A 68 8.78 3.22 12.51
C PHE A 68 9.55 4.45 13.00
N LYS A 69 8.87 5.26 13.82
CA LYS A 69 9.38 6.54 14.29
C LYS A 69 9.12 6.76 15.77
N THR A 70 9.97 7.56 16.37
CA THR A 70 9.79 8.18 17.68
C THR A 70 9.76 9.69 17.50
N ILE A 71 9.12 10.40 18.42
CA ILE A 71 9.00 11.86 18.34
C ILE A 71 9.61 12.45 19.60
N GLN A 72 10.49 13.42 19.43
CA GLN A 72 11.01 14.24 20.52
C GLN A 72 10.86 15.70 20.13
N CYS A 73 10.01 16.41 20.87
CA CYS A 73 9.79 17.82 20.64
C CYS A 73 9.38 18.51 21.92
N ASP A 74 9.94 19.70 22.16
CA ASP A 74 9.63 20.48 23.36
C ASP A 74 8.29 21.22 23.24
N SER A 75 7.82 21.45 22.00
CA SER A 75 6.53 22.07 21.70
C SER A 75 5.45 21.04 21.41
N ARG A 76 4.37 21.07 22.20
CA ARG A 76 3.23 20.16 22.06
C ARG A 76 2.52 20.27 20.71
N ASP A 77 2.45 21.47 20.14
CA ASP A 77 1.76 21.67 18.86
C ASP A 77 2.58 21.12 17.70
N MET A 78 3.89 21.34 17.73
CA MET A 78 4.83 20.74 16.77
C MET A 78 4.86 19.21 16.88
N GLU A 79 4.79 18.68 18.11
CA GLU A 79 4.67 17.24 18.34
C GLU A 79 3.41 16.65 17.66
N LYS A 80 2.26 17.33 17.77
CA LYS A 80 1.02 16.92 17.08
C LYS A 80 1.17 16.96 15.57
N GLU A 81 1.87 17.94 15.02
CA GLU A 81 2.12 18.03 13.58
C GLU A 81 3.03 16.88 13.10
N LEU A 82 4.11 16.59 13.83
CA LEU A 82 4.99 15.45 13.52
C LEU A 82 4.25 14.11 13.59
N LYS A 83 3.30 13.95 14.54
CA LYS A 83 2.44 12.76 14.63
C LYS A 83 1.56 12.57 13.40
N LYS A 84 1.11 13.66 12.78
CA LYS A 84 0.25 13.63 11.58
C LYS A 84 1.01 13.27 10.32
N ILE A 85 2.35 13.22 10.33
CA ILE A 85 3.12 12.82 9.16
C ILE A 85 2.89 11.32 8.91
N GLU A 86 2.27 11.00 7.78
CA GLU A 86 1.99 9.63 7.37
C GLU A 86 2.89 9.15 6.24
N TYR A 87 3.31 10.02 5.32
CA TYR A 87 4.15 9.67 4.18
C TYR A 87 5.34 10.61 4.07
N ILE A 88 6.46 10.10 3.56
CA ILE A 88 7.70 10.83 3.32
C ILE A 88 8.23 10.54 1.91
N ASP A 89 8.94 11.49 1.33
CA ASP A 89 9.71 11.29 0.10
C ASP A 89 10.68 10.11 0.28
N VAL A 90 10.69 9.17 -0.68
CA VAL A 90 11.60 8.03 -0.67
C VAL A 90 13.07 8.44 -0.65
N GLY A 91 13.43 9.64 -1.14
CA GLY A 91 14.78 10.17 -1.02
C GLY A 91 15.26 10.30 0.44
N ILE A 92 14.35 10.59 1.37
CA ILE A 92 14.67 10.59 2.81
C ILE A 92 15.07 9.19 3.26
N LEU A 93 14.41 8.14 2.75
CA LEU A 93 14.75 6.75 3.04
C LEU A 93 16.11 6.37 2.46
N GLU A 94 16.51 6.92 1.31
CA GLU A 94 17.84 6.67 0.71
C GLU A 94 18.96 7.32 1.53
N GLU A 95 18.74 8.55 2.01
CA GLU A 95 19.76 9.33 2.73
C GLU A 95 19.87 8.98 4.22
N VAL A 96 18.73 8.76 4.88
CA VAL A 96 18.63 8.60 6.34
C VAL A 96 18.07 7.22 6.66
N GLU A 97 18.87 6.43 7.39
CA GLU A 97 18.50 5.05 7.71
C GLU A 97 17.50 4.99 8.89
N PRO A 98 16.32 4.37 8.73
CA PRO A 98 15.35 4.22 9.81
C PRO A 98 15.82 3.16 10.84
N PRO A 99 15.26 3.13 12.07
CA PRO A 99 14.11 3.89 12.55
C PRO A 99 14.39 5.38 12.73
N TYR A 100 13.34 6.21 12.61
CA TYR A 100 13.48 7.65 12.69
C TYR A 100 13.22 8.20 14.09
N ARG A 101 14.03 9.19 14.49
CA ARG A 101 13.69 10.12 15.56
C ARG A 101 13.31 11.43 14.91
N LEU A 102 12.04 11.80 15.02
CA LEU A 102 11.54 13.08 14.56
C LEU A 102 11.78 14.12 15.63
N GLU A 103 12.56 15.15 15.30
CA GLU A 103 12.96 16.23 16.20
C GLU A 103 12.36 17.56 15.75
N CYS A 104 12.09 18.46 16.70
CA CYS A 104 11.76 19.84 16.41
C CYS A 104 12.80 20.78 17.02
N ARG A 105 13.21 21.81 16.27
CA ARG A 105 14.10 22.88 16.74
C ARG A 105 13.45 24.21 16.35
N GLY A 106 12.78 24.86 17.31
CA GLY A 106 11.88 25.98 17.02
C GLY A 106 10.73 25.53 16.10
N ASN A 107 10.59 26.17 14.93
CA ASN A 107 9.57 25.83 13.93
C ASN A 107 10.04 24.81 12.89
N GLU A 108 11.29 24.36 12.97
CA GLU A 108 11.86 23.42 12.01
C GLU A 108 11.71 21.99 12.48
N LYS A 109 11.52 21.08 11.52
CA LYS A 109 11.27 19.65 11.72
C LYS A 109 12.43 18.87 11.11
N TYR A 110 12.88 17.83 11.78
CA TYR A 110 14.01 17.02 11.34
C TYR A 110 13.69 15.52 11.47
N ALA A 111 14.21 14.72 10.55
CA ALA A 111 14.26 13.27 10.66
C ALA A 111 15.71 12.83 10.87
N LYS A 112 15.98 12.19 11.99
CA LYS A 112 17.29 11.64 12.34
C LYS A 112 17.26 10.13 12.29
N GLY A 113 18.21 9.54 11.58
CA GLY A 113 18.34 8.10 11.41
C GLY A 113 19.27 7.46 12.43
N ILE A 114 19.31 6.13 12.41
CA ILE A 114 20.21 5.33 13.27
C ILE A 114 21.69 5.54 12.90
N ASN A 115 21.95 5.88 11.63
CA ASN A 115 23.28 6.22 11.13
C ASN A 115 23.77 7.61 11.60
N GLY A 116 22.99 8.32 12.42
CA GLY A 116 23.31 9.65 12.93
C GLY A 116 23.10 10.80 11.94
N LYS A 117 22.79 10.50 10.67
CA LYS A 117 22.44 11.53 9.68
C LYS A 117 21.08 12.15 10.04
N GLU A 118 20.97 13.44 9.79
CA GLU A 118 19.73 14.20 9.95
C GLU A 118 19.38 14.92 8.65
N ILE A 119 18.09 14.98 8.35
CA ILE A 119 17.56 15.75 7.23
C ILE A 119 16.39 16.62 7.71
N LYS A 120 16.28 17.82 7.15
CA LYS A 120 15.17 18.73 7.44
C LYS A 120 13.91 18.26 6.72
N LEU A 121 12.82 18.10 7.46
CA LEU A 121 11.49 17.75 6.97
C LEU A 121 10.74 19.01 6.56
N GLU A 122 11.07 19.54 5.39
CA GLU A 122 10.37 20.69 4.78
C GLU A 122 9.06 20.25 4.12
N SER A 123 8.87 20.45 2.81
CA SER A 123 7.70 19.98 2.05
C SER A 123 7.79 18.51 1.61
N ASN A 124 8.71 17.73 2.18
CA ASN A 124 9.01 16.36 1.74
C ASN A 124 8.19 15.29 2.48
N TYR A 125 7.01 15.67 2.98
CA TYR A 125 6.10 14.77 3.69
C TYR A 125 4.64 15.09 3.41
N LEU A 126 3.76 14.11 3.65
CA LEU A 126 2.31 14.24 3.53
C LEU A 126 1.63 13.69 4.78
N SER A 127 0.56 14.36 5.21
CA SER A 127 -0.33 13.85 6.27
C SER A 127 -1.46 12.97 5.73
N SER A 128 -1.86 13.20 4.49
CA SER A 128 -2.78 12.37 3.72
C SER A 128 -2.48 12.59 2.23
N TYR A 129 -2.89 11.65 1.39
CA TYR A 129 -2.72 11.73 -0.06
C TYR A 129 -4.05 11.73 -0.83
N GLY A 130 -5.17 11.80 -0.10
CA GLY A 130 -6.52 11.77 -0.65
C GLY A 130 -7.57 12.01 0.43
N ASP A 131 -8.84 11.86 0.05
CA ASP A 131 -9.96 12.04 0.96
C ASP A 131 -10.88 10.82 0.97
N THR A 132 -11.46 10.56 2.14
CA THR A 132 -12.55 9.60 2.30
C THR A 132 -13.86 10.24 1.88
N ILE A 133 -14.53 9.66 0.89
CA ILE A 133 -15.85 10.06 0.41
C ILE A 133 -16.87 9.07 1.01
N VAL A 134 -17.81 9.58 1.78
CA VAL A 134 -18.89 8.79 2.37
C VAL A 134 -20.16 9.00 1.56
N GLU A 135 -20.63 7.93 0.92
CA GLU A 135 -21.91 7.92 0.22
C GLU A 135 -22.98 7.25 1.08
N TYR A 136 -24.15 7.88 1.15
CA TYR A 136 -25.33 7.30 1.78
C TYR A 136 -26.21 6.64 0.71
N LYS A 137 -26.58 5.38 0.95
CA LYS A 137 -27.38 4.57 0.03
C LYS A 137 -28.60 4.05 0.76
N ASN A 138 -29.68 3.84 0.01
CA ASN A 138 -30.91 3.27 0.54
C ASN A 138 -31.07 1.85 0.00
N ARG A 139 -31.25 0.88 0.89
CA ARG A 139 -31.78 -0.43 0.54
C ARG A 139 -33.30 -0.33 0.63
N MET A 140 -33.98 -0.45 -0.50
CA MET A 140 -35.44 -0.43 -0.54
C MET A 140 -35.99 -1.86 -0.63
N ASP A 141 -36.89 -2.20 0.28
CA ASP A 141 -37.69 -3.41 0.17
C ASP A 141 -38.74 -3.24 -0.93
N ARG A 142 -38.77 -4.14 -1.91
CA ARG A 142 -39.70 -4.07 -3.04
C ARG A 142 -41.14 -4.44 -2.69
N LEU A 143 -41.36 -5.19 -1.60
CA LEU A 143 -42.69 -5.64 -1.17
C LEU A 143 -43.36 -4.60 -0.28
N VAL A 144 -42.62 -4.02 0.66
CA VAL A 144 -43.18 -3.09 1.67
C VAL A 144 -42.75 -1.63 1.49
N ASN A 145 -41.90 -1.31 0.50
CA ASN A 145 -41.35 0.03 0.25
C ASN A 145 -40.67 0.68 1.48
N SER A 146 -40.20 -0.14 2.44
CA SER A 146 -39.36 0.34 3.54
C SER A 146 -37.96 0.65 3.02
N ALA A 147 -37.28 1.61 3.65
CA ALA A 147 -35.94 2.04 3.27
C ALA A 147 -34.99 1.97 4.47
N ASP A 148 -33.90 1.21 4.31
CA ASP A 148 -32.80 1.18 5.26
C ASP A 148 -31.62 1.99 4.69
N ILE A 149 -31.22 3.04 5.40
CA ILE A 149 -30.10 3.90 5.01
C ILE A 149 -28.80 3.27 5.53
N TYR A 150 -27.81 3.13 4.66
CA TYR A 150 -26.46 2.71 5.04
C TYR A 150 -25.41 3.59 4.36
N ALA A 151 -24.26 3.74 5.02
CA ALA A 151 -23.14 4.52 4.50
C ALA A 151 -22.06 3.59 3.94
N THR A 152 -21.51 3.92 2.78
CA THR A 152 -20.35 3.21 2.22
C THR A 152 -19.19 4.18 2.03
N PRO A 153 -18.12 4.09 2.84
CA PRO A 153 -16.93 4.88 2.61
C PRO A 153 -16.19 4.39 1.36
N SER A 154 -15.58 5.33 0.65
CA SER A 154 -14.65 5.10 -0.45
C SER A 154 -13.51 6.10 -0.33
N PHE A 155 -12.41 5.89 -1.05
CA PHE A 155 -11.25 6.78 -0.98
C PHE A 155 -10.87 7.28 -2.36
N MET A 156 -10.65 8.60 -2.48
CA MET A 156 -10.19 9.24 -3.71
C MET A 156 -8.79 9.82 -3.49
N PRO A 157 -7.75 9.27 -4.14
CA PRO A 157 -6.43 9.88 -4.17
C PRO A 157 -6.46 11.24 -4.87
N LYS A 158 -5.78 12.24 -4.30
CA LYS A 158 -5.54 13.55 -4.93
C LYS A 158 -4.36 13.52 -5.89
N HIS A 159 -3.45 12.59 -5.66
CA HIS A 159 -2.21 12.44 -6.41
C HIS A 159 -2.25 11.19 -7.29
N GLU A 160 -1.32 11.12 -8.24
CA GLU A 160 -1.04 9.86 -8.93
C GLU A 160 -0.52 8.84 -7.92
N MET A 161 -0.75 7.56 -8.20
CA MET A 161 -0.40 6.46 -7.32
C MET A 161 0.60 5.56 -8.04
N GLY A 162 1.66 5.16 -7.35
CA GLY A 162 2.70 4.29 -7.86
C GLY A 162 2.81 3.00 -7.07
N PHE A 163 3.10 1.89 -7.76
CA PHE A 163 3.55 0.66 -7.10
C PHE A 163 4.78 0.10 -7.81
N LEU A 164 5.59 -0.61 -7.05
CA LEU A 164 6.82 -1.24 -7.49
C LEU A 164 6.56 -2.69 -7.88
N SER A 165 7.27 -3.16 -8.90
CA SER A 165 7.23 -4.57 -9.30
C SER A 165 8.60 -5.13 -9.69
N THR A 166 8.89 -6.35 -9.24
CA THR A 166 10.02 -7.15 -9.73
C THR A 166 9.62 -7.94 -10.97
N ASN A 167 10.56 -8.13 -11.89
CA ASN A 167 10.39 -8.96 -13.09
C ASN A 167 9.13 -8.64 -13.92
N TRP A 168 8.85 -7.35 -14.12
CA TRP A 168 7.73 -6.90 -14.96
C TRP A 168 7.86 -7.40 -16.40
N ASN A 169 6.77 -7.93 -16.97
CA ASN A 169 6.75 -8.52 -18.31
C ASN A 169 5.46 -8.18 -19.09
N ASP A 170 5.36 -8.66 -20.33
CA ASP A 170 4.23 -8.40 -21.24
C ASP A 170 2.89 -8.93 -20.73
N LYS A 171 2.89 -10.08 -20.04
CA LYS A 171 1.67 -10.65 -19.44
C LYS A 171 1.12 -9.73 -18.35
N LEU A 172 2.01 -9.19 -17.52
CA LEU A 172 1.64 -8.22 -16.49
C LEU A 172 1.16 -6.90 -17.11
N ASP A 173 1.73 -6.44 -18.23
CA ASP A 173 1.21 -5.27 -18.95
C ASP A 173 -0.22 -5.50 -19.43
N LYS A 174 -0.48 -6.63 -20.13
CA LYS A 174 -1.83 -7.01 -20.57
C LYS A 174 -2.82 -7.09 -19.40
N ALA A 175 -2.41 -7.70 -18.29
CA ALA A 175 -3.21 -7.79 -17.07
C ALA A 175 -3.52 -6.39 -16.50
N LEU A 176 -2.53 -5.48 -16.46
CA LEU A 176 -2.71 -4.10 -16.01
C LEU A 176 -3.70 -3.34 -16.92
N ARG A 177 -3.63 -3.52 -18.24
CA ARG A 177 -4.58 -2.92 -19.20
C ARG A 177 -6.00 -3.46 -19.02
N LEU A 178 -6.16 -4.73 -18.68
CA LEU A 178 -7.46 -5.27 -18.31
C LEU A 178 -7.96 -4.66 -16.99
N LEU A 179 -7.09 -4.55 -15.98
CA LEU A 179 -7.41 -3.91 -14.71
C LEU A 179 -7.76 -2.43 -14.85
N GLU A 180 -7.21 -1.71 -15.82
CA GLU A 180 -7.59 -0.33 -16.14
C GLU A 180 -9.09 -0.21 -16.44
N LYS A 181 -9.65 -1.21 -17.13
CA LYS A 181 -11.08 -1.29 -17.48
C LYS A 181 -11.95 -1.84 -16.35
N LEU A 182 -11.46 -2.85 -15.63
CA LEU A 182 -12.21 -3.53 -14.57
C LEU A 182 -12.18 -2.78 -13.24
N GLY A 183 -11.13 -2.02 -12.95
CA GLY A 183 -10.84 -1.40 -11.67
C GLY A 183 -10.23 -2.37 -10.64
N ILE A 184 -9.71 -1.80 -9.54
CA ILE A 184 -9.14 -2.52 -8.39
C ILE A 184 -10.02 -2.32 -7.15
N GLY A 185 -10.26 -3.40 -6.41
CA GLY A 185 -11.04 -3.38 -5.17
C GLY A 185 -12.48 -3.88 -5.31
N LYS A 186 -13.35 -3.43 -4.40
CA LYS A 186 -14.77 -3.76 -4.31
C LYS A 186 -15.63 -2.84 -5.16
N ASP A 187 -16.88 -3.24 -5.39
CA ASP A 187 -17.91 -2.48 -6.12
C ASP A 187 -17.47 -2.02 -7.53
N ARG A 188 -16.58 -2.78 -8.18
CA ARG A 188 -16.10 -2.50 -9.54
C ARG A 188 -17.22 -2.45 -10.58
N ASN A 189 -18.26 -3.24 -10.37
CA ASN A 189 -19.49 -3.22 -11.17
C ASN A 189 -20.24 -1.89 -11.08
N LEU A 190 -20.07 -1.13 -9.99
CA LEU A 190 -20.60 0.22 -9.83
C LEU A 190 -19.62 1.31 -10.31
N GLY A 191 -18.47 0.92 -10.87
CA GLY A 191 -17.48 1.84 -11.43
C GLY A 191 -16.38 2.29 -10.47
N TYR A 192 -16.28 1.74 -9.25
CA TYR A 192 -15.19 2.07 -8.33
C TYR A 192 -13.85 1.46 -8.76
N GLY A 193 -12.77 2.13 -8.35
CA GLY A 193 -11.40 1.65 -8.50
C GLY A 193 -10.87 1.69 -9.92
N ARG A 194 -11.57 2.34 -10.86
CA ARG A 194 -11.06 2.62 -12.21
C ARG A 194 -9.91 3.61 -12.17
N PHE A 195 -8.96 3.41 -13.07
CA PHE A 195 -7.77 4.22 -13.18
C PHE A 195 -7.31 4.28 -14.64
N THR A 196 -6.26 5.07 -14.90
CA THR A 196 -5.52 5.10 -16.16
C THR A 196 -4.04 4.90 -15.88
N VAL A 197 -3.35 4.13 -16.71
CA VAL A 197 -1.90 3.97 -16.60
C VAL A 197 -1.22 5.21 -17.18
N LYS A 198 -0.34 5.84 -16.41
CA LYS A 198 0.40 7.04 -16.82
C LYS A 198 1.78 6.69 -17.32
N GLU A 199 2.50 5.86 -16.58
CA GLU A 199 3.89 5.56 -16.87
C GLU A 199 4.27 4.19 -16.32
N ILE A 200 5.13 3.48 -17.05
CA ILE A 200 5.86 2.31 -16.55
C ILE A 200 7.32 2.57 -16.85
N LYS A 201 8.14 2.76 -15.81
CA LYS A 201 9.56 3.10 -15.97
C LYS A 201 10.44 2.23 -15.10
N ASP A 202 11.71 2.12 -15.51
CA ASP A 202 12.74 1.60 -14.63
C ASP A 202 12.88 2.50 -13.41
N TYR A 203 13.00 1.86 -12.25
CA TYR A 203 13.09 2.53 -10.97
C TYR A 203 14.15 1.86 -10.14
N ASN A 204 15.20 2.63 -9.85
CA ASN A 204 16.34 2.19 -9.09
C ASN A 204 16.37 3.01 -7.81
N LEU A 205 16.33 2.33 -6.68
CA LEU A 205 16.53 2.90 -5.37
C LEU A 205 17.94 2.54 -4.91
N SER A 206 18.67 3.52 -4.43
CA SER A 206 20.04 3.36 -3.96
C SER A 206 20.04 3.40 -2.44
N PHE A 207 20.28 2.24 -1.83
CA PHE A 207 20.34 2.09 -0.39
C PHE A 207 21.76 1.70 0.04
N PRO A 208 22.23 2.12 1.23
CA PRO A 208 23.48 1.62 1.79
C PRO A 208 23.50 0.09 1.86
N GLU A 209 24.62 -0.54 1.47
CA GLU A 209 24.73 -2.00 1.31
C GLU A 209 24.42 -2.82 2.57
N LYS A 210 24.63 -2.23 3.76
CA LYS A 210 24.35 -2.86 5.05
C LYS A 210 23.37 -2.02 5.84
N ARG A 211 22.09 -2.36 5.72
CA ARG A 211 21.04 -1.85 6.62
C ARG A 211 20.74 -2.83 7.72
N GLN A 212 20.49 -2.31 8.92
CA GLN A 212 20.07 -3.15 10.04
C GLN A 212 18.67 -3.74 9.81
N TYR A 213 17.76 -2.95 9.22
CA TYR A 213 16.41 -3.37 8.88
C TYR A 213 16.05 -2.96 7.46
N LYS A 214 15.15 -3.73 6.85
CA LYS A 214 14.52 -3.40 5.57
C LYS A 214 13.13 -2.83 5.80
N TYR A 215 12.76 -1.84 5.01
CA TYR A 215 11.43 -1.27 4.95
C TYR A 215 10.45 -2.22 4.29
N VAL A 216 9.31 -2.46 4.95
CA VAL A 216 8.25 -3.32 4.44
C VAL A 216 7.22 -2.47 3.67
N THR A 217 7.15 -2.68 2.35
CA THR A 217 6.28 -1.90 1.45
C THR A 217 4.82 -2.36 1.40
N GLY A 218 4.48 -3.41 2.14
CA GLY A 218 3.16 -4.06 2.17
C GLY A 218 2.90 -4.66 3.53
N ARG A 219 1.72 -5.28 3.71
CA ARG A 219 1.55 -6.20 4.83
C ARG A 219 2.46 -7.40 4.67
N ALA A 220 3.17 -7.76 5.75
CA ALA A 220 4.11 -8.88 5.72
C ALA A 220 3.99 -9.77 6.96
N TYR A 221 4.42 -11.02 6.81
CA TYR A 221 4.62 -11.93 7.92
C TYR A 221 6.12 -12.10 8.20
N THR A 222 6.51 -12.13 9.47
CA THR A 222 7.89 -12.40 9.86
C THR A 222 7.96 -13.22 11.14
N GLU A 223 9.00 -14.05 11.20
CA GLU A 223 9.45 -14.79 12.39
C GLU A 223 10.76 -14.18 12.95
N HIS A 224 11.27 -13.12 12.32
CA HIS A 224 12.51 -12.45 12.67
C HIS A 224 12.25 -11.16 13.44
N GLU A 225 13.33 -10.51 13.88
CA GLU A 225 13.27 -9.20 14.54
C GLU A 225 12.66 -8.12 13.63
N PHE A 226 11.77 -7.31 14.21
CA PHE A 226 11.06 -6.23 13.53
C PHE A 226 10.81 -5.03 14.46
N LEU A 227 10.55 -3.87 13.86
CA LEU A 227 10.05 -2.67 14.51
C LEU A 227 8.77 -2.23 13.80
N ALA A 228 7.68 -2.10 14.54
CA ALA A 228 6.39 -1.66 14.04
C ALA A 228 5.64 -0.86 15.11
N GLU A 229 4.86 0.15 14.70
CA GLU A 229 4.04 0.93 15.64
C GLU A 229 2.88 0.09 16.21
N ARG A 230 2.39 -0.87 15.41
CA ARG A 230 1.32 -1.81 15.76
C ARG A 230 1.40 -3.04 14.86
N LEU A 231 0.61 -4.06 15.19
CA LEU A 231 0.35 -5.20 14.32
C LEU A 231 -1.06 -5.10 13.73
N ASP A 232 -1.22 -5.50 12.48
CA ASP A 232 -2.52 -5.57 11.81
C ASP A 232 -3.11 -6.98 11.97
N LYS A 233 -4.29 -7.09 12.58
CA LYS A 233 -5.09 -8.32 12.60
C LYS A 233 -5.96 -8.35 11.36
N VAL A 234 -5.61 -9.19 10.38
CA VAL A 234 -6.23 -9.19 9.06
C VAL A 234 -7.01 -10.49 8.83
N GLN A 235 -8.30 -10.36 8.59
CA GLN A 235 -9.12 -11.46 8.11
C GLN A 235 -8.86 -11.68 6.63
N ILE A 236 -8.16 -12.75 6.29
CA ILE A 236 -7.79 -13.02 4.91
C ILE A 236 -8.97 -13.63 4.14
N LEU A 237 -9.30 -13.00 3.01
CA LEU A 237 -10.32 -13.44 2.07
C LEU A 237 -9.66 -13.71 0.72
N GLY A 238 -9.76 -14.93 0.23
CA GLY A 238 -9.43 -15.28 -1.15
C GLY A 238 -10.67 -15.31 -2.02
N GLY A 239 -10.47 -15.24 -3.33
CA GLY A 239 -11.58 -15.28 -4.28
C GLY A 239 -12.37 -13.99 -4.36
N ASP A 240 -13.28 -13.98 -5.32
CA ASP A 240 -14.07 -12.81 -5.71
C ASP A 240 -15.53 -13.19 -5.97
N ILE A 241 -15.75 -14.28 -6.72
CA ILE A 241 -17.09 -14.86 -6.96
C ILE A 241 -17.46 -15.85 -5.84
N SER A 242 -16.54 -16.75 -5.51
CA SER A 242 -16.66 -17.69 -4.38
C SER A 242 -15.64 -17.29 -3.32
N PRO A 243 -15.96 -16.32 -2.43
CA PRO A 243 -15.03 -15.85 -1.43
C PRO A 243 -14.77 -16.95 -0.40
N ILE A 244 -13.49 -17.21 -0.13
CA ILE A 244 -13.05 -18.18 0.87
C ILE A 244 -12.39 -17.46 2.02
N LEU A 245 -12.88 -17.77 3.20
CA LEU A 245 -12.31 -17.29 4.44
C LEU A 245 -11.11 -18.16 4.82
N PHE A 246 -9.94 -17.53 4.89
CA PHE A 246 -8.75 -18.13 5.48
C PHE A 246 -8.69 -17.79 6.97
N ASN A 247 -7.70 -18.33 7.68
CA ASN A 247 -7.49 -17.96 9.08
C ASN A 247 -7.14 -16.47 9.20
N THR A 248 -7.54 -15.86 10.32
CA THR A 248 -7.07 -14.52 10.66
C THR A 248 -5.57 -14.55 10.88
N LEU A 249 -4.84 -13.62 10.26
CA LEU A 249 -3.39 -13.48 10.42
C LEU A 249 -3.05 -12.20 11.19
N ILE A 250 -1.92 -12.26 11.90
CA ILE A 250 -1.29 -11.08 12.50
C ILE A 250 -0.10 -10.73 11.61
N LEU A 251 -0.16 -9.56 10.99
CA LEU A 251 0.81 -9.11 10.00
C LEU A 251 1.46 -7.79 10.43
N LEU A 252 2.70 -7.59 10.01
CA LEU A 252 3.33 -6.28 10.02
C LEU A 252 2.58 -5.35 9.07
N PRO A 253 2.21 -4.12 9.49
CA PRO A 253 1.65 -3.13 8.58
C PRO A 253 2.72 -2.55 7.65
N ILE A 254 2.26 -1.89 6.58
CA ILE A 254 3.12 -1.05 5.72
C ILE A 254 3.86 -0.01 6.57
N GLY A 255 5.14 0.19 6.30
CA GLY A 255 5.98 1.10 7.08
C GLY A 255 6.71 0.43 8.24
N SER A 256 6.45 -0.86 8.48
CA SER A 256 7.27 -1.62 9.43
C SER A 256 8.71 -1.78 8.93
N LEU A 257 9.61 -2.03 9.86
CA LEU A 257 11.00 -2.39 9.59
C LEU A 257 11.21 -3.84 10.01
N ALA A 258 11.84 -4.65 9.17
CA ALA A 258 12.10 -6.06 9.47
C ALA A 258 13.45 -6.50 8.92
N LYS A 259 14.15 -7.41 9.61
CA LYS A 259 15.39 -8.01 9.09
C LYS A 259 15.13 -8.87 7.86
N ASN A 260 14.07 -9.66 7.92
CA ASN A 260 13.58 -10.48 6.82
C ASN A 260 12.07 -10.70 6.96
N VAL A 261 11.41 -11.13 5.88
CA VAL A 261 10.01 -11.54 5.89
C VAL A 261 9.88 -12.94 5.30
N LYS A 262 8.86 -13.67 5.74
CA LYS A 262 8.55 -15.00 5.22
C LYS A 262 7.38 -14.88 4.28
N ARG A 263 7.58 -15.35 3.05
CA ARG A 263 6.52 -15.48 2.05
C ARG A 263 5.44 -16.43 2.56
N LEU A 264 4.19 -16.00 2.54
CA LEU A 264 3.04 -16.86 2.77
C LEU A 264 2.24 -17.01 1.47
N LEU A 265 2.00 -18.26 1.09
CA LEU A 265 1.12 -18.65 0.00
C LEU A 265 -0.03 -19.45 0.61
N LEU A 266 -1.23 -18.89 0.55
CA LEU A 266 -2.45 -19.54 1.05
C LEU A 266 -3.27 -19.98 -0.15
N GLU A 267 -3.54 -21.27 -0.26
CA GLU A 267 -4.29 -21.87 -1.37
C GLU A 267 -5.43 -22.72 -0.84
N LYS A 268 -6.65 -22.46 -1.30
CA LYS A 268 -7.84 -23.25 -0.96
C LYS A 268 -8.86 -23.17 -2.10
N GLU A 269 -9.34 -24.32 -2.57
CA GLU A 269 -10.36 -24.44 -3.64
C GLU A 269 -10.09 -23.49 -4.83
N ASN A 270 -8.86 -23.53 -5.37
CA ASN A 270 -8.35 -22.69 -6.47
C ASN A 270 -8.24 -21.18 -6.18
N ASN A 271 -8.48 -20.74 -4.94
CA ASN A 271 -8.25 -19.37 -4.52
C ASN A 271 -6.88 -19.24 -3.88
N ILE A 272 -6.11 -18.27 -4.36
CA ILE A 272 -4.74 -18.01 -3.93
C ILE A 272 -4.64 -16.62 -3.31
N VAL A 273 -4.01 -16.55 -2.14
CA VAL A 273 -3.62 -15.30 -1.50
C VAL A 273 -2.12 -15.35 -1.21
N ILE A 274 -1.39 -14.30 -1.61
CA ILE A 274 0.05 -14.18 -1.45
C ILE A 274 0.34 -12.99 -0.54
N ILE A 275 1.21 -13.21 0.45
CA ILE A 275 1.74 -12.20 1.35
C ILE A 275 3.26 -12.25 1.22
N ASP A 276 3.81 -11.40 0.36
CA ASP A 276 5.25 -11.31 0.08
C ASP A 276 5.59 -9.96 -0.56
N PRO A 277 5.42 -8.84 0.17
CA PRO A 277 5.68 -7.54 -0.40
C PRO A 277 7.17 -7.34 -0.68
N ILE A 278 7.48 -6.38 -1.56
CA ILE A 278 8.86 -5.93 -1.76
C ILE A 278 9.42 -5.37 -0.45
N LEU A 279 10.67 -5.72 -0.15
CA LEU A 279 11.46 -5.12 0.93
C LEU A 279 12.47 -4.14 0.34
N LEU A 280 12.60 -2.96 0.95
CA LEU A 280 13.51 -1.88 0.56
C LEU A 280 14.59 -1.62 1.64
#